data_AF-X1IFY2-F1
#
_entry.id   AF-X1IFY2-F1
#
_cell.length_a   1.000
_cell.length_b   1.000
_cell.length_c   1.000
_cell.angle_alpha   90.00
_cell.angle_beta   90.00
_cell.angle_gamma   90.00
#
_symmetry.space_group_name_H-M   'P 1'
#
loop_
_entity.id
_entity.type
_entity.pdbx_description
1 polymer ?
#
loop_
_entity_poly.entity_id
_entity_poly.type
_entity_poly.pdbx_seq_one_letter_code
_entity_poly.pdbx_strand_id
1 'polypeptide(L)'
;MMKRNAVVILWSITMLLLGCASDRQPVTQTDKAGGGGGGFRAASWGMNMEEVKEVEKKGTIIPGSPTDELIYKDTLLGKIPARVTYHFKNGQLRRGTYRLTDPRSKGRIQA
;
A
#
# COMPACT_ATOMS: atom_id res chain seq x y z
N MET A 1 -51.89 -28.43 -29.43
CA MET A 1 -51.54 -27.28 -28.58
C MET A 1 -50.40 -27.69 -27.65
N MET A 2 -49.32 -26.92 -27.69
CA MET A 2 -47.98 -27.14 -27.08
C MET A 2 -48.07 -27.38 -25.56
N LYS A 3 -47.47 -28.41 -24.94
CA LYS A 3 -46.04 -28.79 -24.84
C LYS A 3 -45.12 -27.61 -24.49
N ARG A 4 -45.34 -27.01 -23.32
CA ARG A 4 -44.42 -26.10 -22.65
C ARG A 4 -44.49 -26.49 -21.17
N ASN A 5 -43.36 -26.92 -20.58
CA ASN A 5 -43.06 -26.91 -19.13
C ASN A 5 -41.87 -27.81 -18.75
N ALA A 6 -41.35 -28.66 -19.65
CA ALA A 6 -40.23 -29.55 -19.32
C ALA A 6 -38.83 -29.00 -19.64
N VAL A 7 -38.71 -27.86 -20.33
CA VAL A 7 -37.41 -27.37 -20.85
C VAL A 7 -36.61 -26.57 -19.83
N VAL A 8 -37.26 -25.99 -18.81
CA VAL A 8 -36.59 -25.03 -17.89
C VAL A 8 -35.75 -25.74 -16.82
N ILE A 9 -36.10 -26.97 -16.43
CA ILE A 9 -35.43 -27.68 -15.33
C ILE A 9 -34.10 -28.31 -15.79
N LEU A 10 -33.96 -28.63 -17.09
CA LEU A 10 -32.77 -29.31 -17.61
C LEU A 10 -31.56 -28.39 -17.84
N TRP A 11 -31.73 -27.06 -17.79
CA TRP A 11 -30.64 -26.10 -17.98
C TRP A 11 -29.94 -25.68 -16.68
N SER A 12 -30.54 -25.97 -15.52
CA SER A 12 -30.02 -25.51 -14.23
C SER A 12 -28.88 -26.39 -13.69
N ILE A 13 -28.73 -27.61 -14.21
CA ILE A 13 -27.77 -28.61 -13.69
C ILE A 13 -26.44 -28.60 -14.47
N THR A 14 -26.42 -28.08 -15.69
CA THR A 14 -25.21 -28.06 -16.54
C THR A 14 -24.26 -26.89 -16.26
N MET A 15 -24.71 -25.89 -15.49
CA MET A 15 -23.91 -24.71 -15.10
C MET A 15 -23.26 -24.85 -13.71
N LEU A 16 -23.14 -26.07 -13.18
CA LEU A 16 -22.46 -26.33 -11.91
C LEU A 16 -21.15 -27.13 -12.04
N LEU A 17 -20.75 -27.53 -13.26
CA LEU A 17 -19.61 -28.45 -13.47
C LEU A 17 -18.55 -27.98 -14.47
N LEU A 18 -18.59 -26.72 -14.94
CA LEU A 18 -17.50 -26.17 -15.76
C LEU A 18 -17.02 -24.80 -15.24
N GLY A 19 -15.83 -24.80 -14.62
CA GLY A 19 -15.06 -23.62 -14.22
C GLY A 19 -14.93 -23.53 -12.70
N CYS A 20 -13.80 -23.84 -12.06
CA CYS A 20 -12.44 -23.47 -12.41
C CYS A 20 -11.44 -24.62 -12.17
N ALA A 21 -11.03 -25.30 -13.24
CA ALA A 21 -9.62 -25.64 -13.38
C ALA A 21 -8.97 -24.43 -14.05
N SER A 22 -8.52 -23.46 -13.25
CA SER A 22 -7.72 -22.34 -13.74
C SER A 22 -6.62 -22.10 -12.72
N ASP A 23 -5.42 -22.40 -13.21
CA ASP A 23 -4.09 -21.97 -12.80
C ASP A 23 -3.83 -21.64 -11.34
N ARG A 24 -2.79 -22.30 -10.81
CA ARG A 24 -1.99 -21.80 -9.70
C ARG A 24 -1.47 -20.40 -10.04
N GLN A 25 -2.21 -19.36 -9.70
CA GLN A 25 -1.58 -18.10 -9.34
C GLN A 25 -1.07 -18.24 -7.90
N PRO A 26 0.20 -17.91 -7.62
CA PRO A 26 0.65 -17.73 -6.26
C PRO A 26 0.04 -16.43 -5.78
N VAL A 27 -1.21 -16.48 -5.31
CA VAL A 27 -1.72 -15.39 -4.50
C VAL A 27 -1.11 -15.61 -3.14
N THR A 28 -0.04 -14.87 -2.88
CA THR A 28 0.47 -14.56 -1.56
C THR A 28 -0.67 -13.92 -0.77
N GLN A 29 -1.62 -14.74 -0.28
CA GLN A 29 -2.56 -14.33 0.74
C GLN A 29 -1.76 -14.29 2.03
N THR A 30 -1.19 -13.12 2.25
CA THR A 30 -1.48 -12.34 3.44
C THR A 30 -1.67 -13.22 4.66
N ASP A 31 -0.54 -13.54 5.29
CA ASP A 31 -0.50 -13.61 6.74
C ASP A 31 -1.09 -12.29 7.25
N LYS A 32 -2.41 -12.30 7.46
CA LYS A 32 -3.09 -11.34 8.32
C LYS A 32 -2.47 -11.54 9.70
N ALA A 33 -1.37 -10.83 9.94
CA ALA A 33 -0.93 -10.56 11.28
C ALA A 33 -2.12 -9.94 12.01
N GLY A 34 -2.50 -10.59 13.10
CA GLY A 34 -3.77 -10.40 13.77
C GLY A 34 -4.01 -8.97 14.27
N GLY A 35 -5.30 -8.65 14.32
CA GLY A 35 -5.97 -7.74 15.25
C GLY A 35 -5.19 -6.56 15.83
N GLY A 36 -5.51 -5.36 15.35
CA GLY A 36 -5.28 -4.10 16.07
C GLY A 36 -3.89 -3.50 15.92
N GLY A 37 -3.49 -3.10 14.71
CA GLY A 37 -2.21 -2.42 14.50
C GLY A 37 -2.44 -1.05 13.92
N GLY A 38 -2.07 0.02 14.64
CA GLY A 38 -2.03 1.37 14.08
C GLY A 38 -1.14 1.46 12.84
N GLY A 39 -1.04 2.65 12.24
CA GLY A 39 -0.19 2.88 11.06
C GLY A 39 0.83 3.99 11.28
N PHE A 40 1.43 4.45 10.20
CA PHE A 40 2.15 5.71 10.15
C PHE A 40 1.46 6.65 9.17
N ARG A 41 0.92 7.75 9.71
CA ARG A 41 0.07 8.69 8.96
C ARG A 41 -1.12 7.94 8.34
N ALA A 42 -1.31 8.09 7.03
CA ALA A 42 -2.37 7.44 6.28
C ALA A 42 -2.04 5.99 5.89
N ALA A 43 -0.79 5.55 6.04
CA ALA A 43 -0.37 4.21 5.65
C ALA A 43 -0.45 3.20 6.80
N SER A 44 -0.88 2.00 6.47
CA SER A 44 -0.93 0.86 7.39
C SER A 44 0.38 0.08 7.36
N TRP A 45 0.76 -0.53 8.49
CA TRP A 45 1.90 -1.45 8.52
C TRP A 45 1.68 -2.63 7.58
N GLY A 46 2.75 -3.06 6.91
CA GLY A 46 2.70 -4.14 5.93
C GLY A 46 2.46 -3.70 4.49
N MET A 47 1.98 -2.46 4.25
CA MET A 47 1.80 -1.93 2.89
C MET A 47 3.11 -1.90 2.10
N ASN A 48 3.04 -2.15 0.79
CA ASN A 48 4.16 -1.98 -0.11
C ASN A 48 4.38 -0.50 -0.47
N MET A 49 5.46 -0.19 -1.20
CA MET A 49 5.83 1.19 -1.49
C MET A 49 4.80 1.90 -2.38
N GLU A 50 4.23 1.19 -3.34
CA GLU A 50 3.23 1.68 -4.29
C GLU A 50 1.94 2.03 -3.56
N GLU A 51 1.46 1.14 -2.69
CA GLU A 51 0.30 1.37 -1.82
C GLU A 51 0.52 2.59 -0.92
N VAL A 52 1.72 2.75 -0.32
CA VAL A 52 2.05 3.92 0.49
C VAL A 52 1.99 5.21 -0.34
N LYS A 53 2.50 5.20 -1.57
CA LYS A 53 2.43 6.37 -2.49
C LYS A 53 1.00 6.73 -2.83
N GLU A 54 0.13 5.75 -3.00
CA GLU A 54 -1.27 5.97 -3.31
C GLU A 54 -2.04 6.58 -2.13
N VAL A 55 -1.79 6.15 -0.90
CA VAL A 55 -2.53 6.63 0.28
C VAL A 55 -1.95 7.91 0.89
N GLU A 56 -0.65 8.19 0.76
CA GLU A 56 -0.04 9.42 1.25
C GLU A 56 -0.44 10.62 0.37
N LYS A 57 -1.13 11.59 0.96
CA LYS A 57 -1.64 12.79 0.27
C LYS A 57 -0.89 14.07 0.66
N LYS A 58 0.08 13.98 1.56
CA LYS A 58 0.78 15.13 2.13
C LYS A 58 2.27 15.10 1.82
N GLY A 59 2.82 16.29 1.61
CA GLY A 59 4.23 16.48 1.27
C GLY A 59 4.53 16.16 -0.20
N THR A 60 5.79 16.32 -0.55
CA THR A 60 6.31 16.07 -1.91
C THR A 60 7.38 15.00 -1.84
N ILE A 61 7.29 13.99 -2.69
CA ILE A 61 8.30 12.93 -2.77
C ILE A 61 9.66 13.54 -3.10
N ILE A 62 10.69 13.12 -2.38
CA ILE A 62 12.08 13.46 -2.69
C ILE A 62 12.60 12.39 -3.67
N PRO A 63 12.97 12.76 -4.91
CA PRO A 63 13.51 11.81 -5.88
C PRO A 63 14.85 11.25 -5.41
N GLY A 64 15.20 10.06 -5.87
CA GLY A 64 16.45 9.39 -5.50
C GLY A 64 16.48 8.88 -4.05
N SER A 65 15.31 8.55 -3.49
CA SER A 65 15.25 7.83 -2.21
C SER A 65 15.92 6.44 -2.34
N PRO A 66 16.55 5.92 -1.27
CA PRO A 66 17.01 4.53 -1.22
C PRO A 66 15.90 3.54 -1.61
N THR A 67 16.26 2.34 -2.10
CA THR A 67 15.27 1.34 -2.56
C THR A 67 14.36 0.82 -1.45
N ASP A 68 14.83 0.86 -0.21
CA ASP A 68 14.11 0.47 1.00
C ASP A 68 13.49 1.64 1.76
N GLU A 69 13.52 2.85 1.20
CA GLU A 69 12.94 4.05 1.80
C GLU A 69 12.06 4.83 0.81
N LEU A 70 11.00 5.43 1.33
CA LEU A 70 10.23 6.44 0.60
C LEU A 70 10.22 7.73 1.42
N ILE A 71 10.80 8.77 0.85
CA ILE A 71 11.04 10.03 1.56
C ILE A 71 10.15 11.13 1.00
N TYR A 72 9.44 11.82 1.88
CA TYR A 72 8.69 13.03 1.57
C TYR A 72 9.31 14.23 2.29
N LYS A 73 9.30 15.38 1.62
CA LYS A 73 9.46 16.68 2.23
C LYS A 73 8.08 17.19 2.62
N ASP A 74 7.90 17.58 3.87
CA ASP A 74 6.63 18.09 4.39
C ASP A 74 6.85 19.22 5.41
N THR A 75 5.78 19.82 5.89
CA THR A 75 5.79 20.85 6.93
C THR A 75 4.86 20.43 8.07
N LEU A 76 5.43 20.18 9.26
CA LEU A 76 4.66 19.88 10.46
C LEU A 76 4.09 21.17 11.07
N LEU A 77 2.85 21.08 11.57
CA LEU A 77 2.12 22.20 12.17
C LEU A 77 2.09 23.46 11.29
N GLY A 78 2.17 23.28 9.97
CA GLY A 78 2.16 24.36 8.97
C GLY A 78 3.42 25.24 8.94
N LYS A 79 4.41 25.03 9.82
CA LYS A 79 5.59 25.92 9.90
C LYS A 79 6.94 25.21 10.02
N ILE A 80 6.98 23.97 10.49
CA ILE A 80 8.24 23.28 10.81
C ILE A 80 8.62 22.35 9.66
N PRO A 81 9.67 22.66 8.88
CA PRO A 81 10.10 21.79 7.80
C PRO A 81 10.52 20.42 8.36
N ALA A 82 10.00 19.36 7.78
CA ALA A 82 10.31 18.01 8.18
C ALA A 82 10.52 17.11 6.96
N ARG A 83 11.36 16.11 7.15
CA ARG A 83 11.49 14.97 6.27
C ARG A 83 10.71 13.82 6.89
N VAL A 84 9.80 13.25 6.13
CA VAL A 84 8.99 12.09 6.50
C VAL A 84 9.56 10.90 5.75
N THR A 85 10.05 9.90 6.45
CA THR A 85 10.62 8.70 5.83
C THR A 85 9.79 7.48 6.21
N TYR A 86 9.34 6.76 5.20
CA TYR A 86 8.76 5.43 5.29
C TYR A 86 9.86 4.40 5.03
N HIS A 87 10.02 3.45 5.95
CA HIS A 87 11.07 2.42 5.91
C HIS A 87 10.46 1.06 5.59
N PHE A 88 10.96 0.42 4.54
CA PHE A 88 10.49 -0.86 4.05
C PHE A 88 11.48 -1.96 4.41
N LYS A 89 10.97 -3.12 4.83
CA LYS A 89 11.74 -4.34 5.02
C LYS A 89 11.06 -5.46 4.28
N ASN A 90 11.79 -6.12 3.38
CA ASN A 90 11.25 -7.14 2.48
C ASN A 90 10.03 -6.63 1.68
N GLY A 91 10.11 -5.40 1.17
CA GLY A 91 9.05 -4.77 0.38
C GLY A 91 7.83 -4.28 1.18
N GLN A 92 7.85 -4.40 2.51
CA GLN A 92 6.71 -4.03 3.36
C GLN A 92 7.05 -2.92 4.33
N LEU A 93 6.14 -1.98 4.54
CA LEU A 93 6.28 -0.87 5.48
C LEU A 93 6.34 -1.40 6.91
N ARG A 94 7.44 -1.10 7.61
CA ARG A 94 7.64 -1.51 9.01
C ARG A 94 7.83 -0.36 9.98
N ARG A 95 8.22 0.83 9.49
CA ARG A 95 8.51 1.98 10.33
C ARG A 95 8.31 3.28 9.56
N GLY A 96 7.87 4.32 10.26
CA GLY A 96 7.87 5.69 9.76
C GLY A 96 8.59 6.61 10.71
N THR A 97 9.26 7.64 10.20
CA THR A 97 10.03 8.59 11.00
C THR A 97 9.83 10.02 10.52
N TYR A 98 9.76 10.95 11.46
CA TYR A 98 9.87 12.38 11.20
C TYR A 98 11.27 12.86 11.57
N ARG A 99 11.91 13.61 10.67
CA ARG A 99 13.16 14.30 10.93
C ARG A 99 12.99 15.77 10.65
N LEU A 100 13.04 16.60 11.70
CA LEU A 100 13.00 18.04 11.53
C LEU A 100 14.22 18.47 10.70
N THR A 101 13.98 19.30 9.70
CA THR A 101 15.04 19.88 8.88
C THR A 101 15.29 21.28 9.42
N ASP A 102 16.44 21.49 10.05
CA ASP A 102 16.81 22.83 10.52
C ASP A 102 17.05 23.73 9.29
N PRO A 103 16.26 24.80 9.11
CA PRO A 103 16.50 25.75 8.02
C PRO A 103 17.88 26.42 8.09
N ARG A 104 18.55 26.41 9.24
CA ARG A 104 19.89 27.00 9.45
C ARG A 104 21.05 26.06 9.09
N SER A 105 20.80 24.79 8.76
CA SER A 105 21.88 23.84 8.47
C SER A 105 22.48 23.99 7.06
N LYS A 106 21.88 24.78 6.18
CA LYS A 106 22.44 25.13 4.87
C LYS A 106 23.33 26.36 5.00
N GLY A 107 24.54 26.18 5.51
CA GLY A 107 25.46 27.33 5.64
C GLY A 107 26.80 27.11 6.33
N ARG A 108 27.23 25.88 6.60
CA ARG A 108 28.61 25.62 7.04
C ARG A 108 29.40 25.01 5.89
N ILE A 109 29.82 25.86 4.95
CA ILE A 109 31.05 25.58 4.20
C ILE A 109 32.14 25.69 5.26
N GLN A 110 32.73 24.57 5.65
CA GLN A 110 33.99 24.61 6.39
C GLN A 110 35.03 25.18 5.44
N ALA A 111 35.70 26.24 5.90
CA ALA A 111 36.80 26.90 5.24
C ALA A 111 37.99 25.95 5.04
#